data_AF-A0AAV8WRY1-F1
#
_entry.id   AF-A0AAV8WRY1-F1
#
_cell.length_a   1.000
_cell.length_b   1.000
_cell.length_c   1.000
_cell.angle_alpha   90.00
_cell.angle_beta   90.00
_cell.angle_gamma   90.00
#
_symmetry.space_group_name_H-M   'P 1'
#
loop_
_entity.id
_entity.type
_entity.pdbx_description
1 polymer ?
#
loop_
_entity_poly.entity_id
_entity_poly.type
_entity_poly.pdbx_seq_one_letter_code
_entity_poly.pdbx_strand_id
1 'polypeptide(L)'
;MYCLYEEYCVRNNITRKATESMYRTIFKDEFNMSSFQPKKDLYDVCHKYEKCSTEDKLEMEKEYQLHVQNKNLARQLKNADKE
;
A
#
# COMPACT_ATOMS: atom_id res chain seq x y z
N MET A 1 4.25 5.01 -15.38
CA MET A 1 4.06 6.41 -14.94
C MET A 1 4.79 7.40 -15.83
N TYR A 2 6.09 7.23 -16.14
CA TYR A 2 6.77 8.15 -17.06
C TYR A 2 6.13 8.23 -18.47
N CYS A 3 5.70 7.11 -19.05
CA CYS A 3 5.01 7.12 -20.35
C CYS A 3 3.73 7.99 -20.34
N LEU A 4 2.96 7.96 -19.25
CA LEU A 4 1.76 8.81 -19.10
C LEU A 4 2.13 10.30 -18.97
N TYR A 5 3.27 10.60 -18.36
CA TYR A 5 3.82 11.96 -18.31
C TYR A 5 4.24 12.44 -19.71
N GLU A 6 4.85 11.58 -20.53
CA GLU A 6 5.18 11.93 -21.90
C GLU A 6 3.92 12.20 -22.75
N GLU A 7 2.90 11.34 -22.65
CA GLU A 7 1.61 11.55 -23.30
C GLU A 7 0.95 12.87 -22.85
N TYR A 8 1.01 13.19 -21.56
CA TYR A 8 0.53 14.45 -21.02
C TYR A 8 1.30 15.64 -21.60
N CYS A 9 2.63 15.56 -21.69
CA CYS A 9 3.44 16.63 -22.30
C CYS A 9 3.09 16.85 -23.77
N VAL A 10 2.88 15.79 -24.54
CA VAL A 10 2.44 15.88 -25.94
C VAL A 10 1.06 16.52 -26.03
N ARG A 11 0.09 16.06 -25.22
CA ARG A 11 -1.28 16.59 -25.23
C ARG A 11 -1.36 18.07 -24.86
N ASN A 12 -0.45 18.55 -24.02
CA ASN A 12 -0.44 19.94 -23.53
C ASN A 12 0.62 20.81 -24.22
N ASN A 13 1.24 20.35 -25.31
CA ASN A 13 2.28 21.08 -26.05
C ASN A 13 3.45 21.56 -25.16
N ILE A 14 3.87 20.74 -24.19
CA ILE A 14 5.00 21.04 -23.32
C ILE A 14 6.31 20.69 -24.05
N THR A 15 7.09 21.70 -24.39
CA THR A 15 8.37 21.56 -25.13
C THR A 15 9.56 21.18 -24.23
N ARG A 16 9.56 21.61 -22.96
CA ARG A 16 10.63 21.28 -22.00
C ARG A 16 10.17 20.16 -21.06
N LYS A 17 10.42 18.91 -21.47
CA LYS A 17 10.14 17.73 -20.64
C LYS A 17 11.30 17.39 -19.72
N ALA A 18 10.98 16.88 -18.53
CA ALA A 18 11.97 16.31 -17.63
C ALA A 18 12.50 14.99 -18.22
N THR A 19 13.79 14.73 -18.01
CA THR A 19 14.37 13.42 -18.33
C THR A 19 13.77 12.35 -17.43
N GLU A 20 13.76 11.10 -17.89
CA GLU A 20 13.20 9.99 -17.12
C GLU A 20 13.83 9.87 -15.73
N SER A 21 15.15 10.05 -15.65
CA SER A 21 15.87 10.04 -14.38
C SER A 21 15.36 11.12 -13.43
N MET A 22 15.25 12.36 -13.91
CA MET A 22 14.78 13.49 -13.11
C MET A 22 13.32 13.30 -12.67
N TYR A 23 12.47 12.81 -13.57
CA TYR A 23 11.10 12.44 -13.24
C TYR A 23 11.05 11.37 -12.13
N ARG A 24 11.83 10.30 -12.24
CA ARG A 24 11.84 9.23 -11.23
C ARG A 24 12.34 9.73 -9.87
N THR A 25 13.40 10.53 -9.84
CA THR A 25 13.92 11.13 -8.59
C THR A 25 12.87 12.02 -7.93
N ILE A 26 12.25 12.94 -8.67
CA ILE A 26 11.23 13.84 -8.13
C ILE A 26 10.05 13.04 -7.55
N PHE A 27 9.49 12.10 -8.32
CA PHE A 27 8.30 11.37 -7.89
C PHE A 27 8.57 10.35 -6.77
N LYS A 28 9.78 9.80 -6.70
CA LYS A 28 10.18 8.84 -5.67
C LYS A 28 10.65 9.52 -4.39
N ASP A 29 11.49 10.54 -4.50
CA ASP A 29 12.22 11.08 -3.36
C ASP A 29 11.57 12.37 -2.82
N GLU A 30 11.03 13.24 -3.70
CA GLU A 30 10.40 14.50 -3.27
C GLU A 30 8.90 14.32 -2.96
N PHE A 31 8.19 13.57 -3.81
CA PHE A 31 6.75 13.31 -3.60
C PHE A 31 6.49 12.02 -2.81
N ASN A 32 7.53 11.23 -2.52
CA ASN A 32 7.46 9.94 -1.83
C ASN A 32 6.24 9.11 -2.22
N MET A 33 5.95 8.98 -3.52
CA MET A 33 4.82 8.17 -3.98
C MET A 33 5.04 6.67 -3.68
N SER A 34 6.27 6.27 -3.34
CA SER A 34 6.57 4.97 -2.72
C SER A 34 5.87 4.75 -1.38
N SER A 35 5.62 5.82 -0.60
CA SER A 35 4.86 5.77 0.65
C SER A 35 3.35 5.92 0.45
N PHE A 36 2.92 6.33 -0.76
CA PHE A 36 1.59 6.03 -1.27
C PHE A 36 1.54 4.56 -1.71
N GLN A 37 1.87 3.65 -0.79
CA GLN A 37 1.31 2.31 -0.87
C GLN A 37 -0.20 2.55 -0.82
N PRO A 38 -0.98 2.33 -1.91
CA PRO A 38 -2.42 2.24 -1.75
C PRO A 38 -2.59 1.25 -0.62
N LYS A 39 -3.24 1.66 0.48
CA LYS A 39 -3.27 0.88 1.72
C LYS A 39 -3.62 -0.55 1.35
N LYS A 40 -2.59 -1.39 1.27
CA LYS A 40 -2.62 -2.58 0.43
C LYS A 40 -3.50 -3.54 1.19
N ASP A 41 -4.74 -3.70 0.73
CA ASP A 41 -5.76 -4.50 1.39
C ASP A 41 -5.70 -4.32 2.90
N LEU A 42 -6.09 -3.14 3.41
CA LEU A 42 -6.41 -3.04 4.84
C LEU A 42 -7.46 -4.12 5.09
N TYR A 43 -7.03 -5.21 5.71
CA TYR A 43 -7.93 -6.31 6.03
C TYR A 43 -9.07 -5.73 6.85
N ASP A 44 -10.28 -5.96 6.36
CA ASP A 44 -11.52 -5.44 6.94
C ASP A 44 -11.57 -5.65 8.45
N VAL A 45 -11.12 -6.82 8.93
CA VAL A 45 -11.10 -7.19 10.36
C VAL A 45 -10.16 -6.31 11.17
N CYS A 46 -8.91 -6.11 10.72
CA CYS A 46 -7.95 -5.28 11.43
C CYS A 46 -8.40 -3.82 11.51
N HIS A 47 -8.92 -3.30 10.40
CA HIS A 47 -9.34 -1.90 10.32
C HIS A 47 -10.67 -1.65 11.06
N LYS A 48 -11.60 -2.62 11.06
CA LYS A 48 -12.83 -2.57 11.86
C LYS A 48 -12.50 -2.62 13.35
N TYR A 49 -11.63 -3.52 13.78
CA TYR A 49 -11.20 -3.62 15.18
C TYR A 49 -10.48 -2.35 15.66
N GLU A 50 -9.60 -1.77 14.85
CA GLU A 50 -8.90 -0.51 15.21
C GLU A 50 -9.89 0.64 15.44
N LYS A 51 -10.94 0.72 14.61
CA LYS A 51 -11.91 1.82 14.57
C LYS A 51 -13.14 1.65 15.46
N CYS A 52 -13.42 0.47 15.99
CA CYS A 52 -14.63 0.27 16.79
C CYS A 52 -14.47 0.81 18.22
N SER A 53 -15.62 1.02 18.88
CA SER A 53 -15.67 1.49 20.26
C SER A 53 -15.09 0.45 21.23
N THR A 54 -14.73 0.86 22.44
CA THR A 54 -14.16 -0.03 23.48
C THR A 54 -15.09 -1.20 23.84
N GLU A 55 -16.40 -1.02 23.72
CA GLU A 55 -17.40 -2.07 23.96
C GLU A 55 -17.39 -3.11 22.83
N ASP A 56 -17.45 -2.64 21.58
CA ASP A 56 -17.36 -3.50 20.38
C ASP A 56 -16.00 -4.22 20.26
N LYS A 57 -14.92 -3.63 20.81
CA LYS A 57 -13.58 -4.24 20.83
C LYS A 57 -13.57 -5.54 21.63
N LEU A 58 -14.28 -5.59 22.76
CA LEU A 58 -14.33 -6.80 23.59
C LEU A 58 -15.01 -7.96 22.87
N GLU A 59 -16.03 -7.65 22.06
CA GLU A 59 -16.74 -8.66 21.26
C GLU A 59 -15.90 -9.13 20.07
N MET A 60 -15.22 -8.20 19.38
CA MET A 60 -14.36 -8.50 18.23
C MET A 60 -12.94 -8.97 18.59
N GLU A 61 -12.51 -8.90 19.85
CA GLU A 61 -11.17 -9.29 20.29
C GLU A 61 -10.84 -10.72 19.89
N LYS A 62 -11.78 -11.65 20.10
CA LYS A 62 -11.60 -13.07 19.78
C LYS A 62 -11.40 -13.28 18.29
N GLU A 63 -12.18 -12.59 17.46
CA GLU A 63 -12.09 -12.67 16.00
C GLU A 63 -10.78 -12.04 15.49
N TYR A 64 -10.39 -10.92 16.09
CA TYR A 64 -9.12 -10.24 15.77
C TYR A 64 -7.91 -11.12 16.11
N GLN A 65 -7.87 -11.72 17.30
CA GLN A 65 -6.78 -12.61 17.71
C GLN A 65 -6.66 -13.84 16.78
N LEU A 66 -7.80 -14.46 16.43
CA LEU A 66 -7.82 -15.56 15.48
C LEU A 66 -7.30 -15.13 14.10
N HIS A 67 -7.71 -13.95 13.61
CA HIS A 67 -7.22 -13.38 12.36
C HIS A 67 -5.70 -13.21 12.37
N VAL A 68 -5.13 -12.65 13.44
CA VAL A 68 -3.68 -12.46 13.58
C VAL A 68 -2.93 -13.79 13.60
N GLN A 69 -3.45 -14.79 14.32
CA GLN A 69 -2.86 -16.13 14.37
C GLN A 69 -2.82 -16.79 12.98
N ASN A 70 -3.93 -16.80 12.26
CA ASN A 70 -4.01 -17.36 10.91
C ASN A 70 -3.07 -16.67 9.92
N LYS A 71 -2.96 -15.34 10.01
CA LYS A 71 -2.03 -14.55 9.20
C LYS A 71 -0.57 -14.93 9.44
N ASN A 72 -0.19 -15.13 10.70
CA ASN A 72 1.16 -15.55 11.05
C ASN A 72 1.45 -16.97 10.57
N LEU A 73 0.49 -17.89 10.74
CA LEU A 73 0.62 -19.27 10.27
C LEU A 73 0.80 -19.32 8.74
N ALA A 74 -0.03 -18.59 7.99
CA ALA A 74 0.08 -18.54 6.52
C ALA A 74 1.44 -17.99 6.07
N ARG A 75 1.98 -16.98 6.78
CA ARG A 75 3.31 -16.43 6.50
C ARG A 75 4.42 -17.44 6.82
N GLN A 76 4.30 -18.20 7.90
CA GLN A 76 5.24 -19.26 8.26
C GLN A 76 5.24 -20.38 7.22
N LEU A 77 4.06 -20.87 6.82
CA LEU A 77 3.93 -21.91 5.78
C LEU A 77 4.55 -21.45 4.46
N LYS A 78 4.26 -20.23 4.03
CA LYS A 78 4.83 -19.66 2.80
C LYS A 78 6.35 -19.50 2.88
N ASN A 79 6.89 -19.23 4.05
CA ASN A 79 8.35 -19.15 4.24
C ASN A 79 8.97 -20.55 4.21
N ALA A 80 8.32 -21.56 4.81
CA ALA A 80 8.75 -22.95 4.74
C ALA A 80 8.72 -23.50 3.31
N ASP A 81 7.72 -23.17 2.50
CA ASP A 81 7.65 -23.54 1.08
C ASP A 81 8.75 -22.91 0.20
N LYS A 82 9.46 -21.90 0.71
CA LYS A 82 10.56 -21.24 -0.03
C LYS A 82 11.92 -21.86 0.24
N GLU A 83 12.06 -22.66 1.30
CA GLU A 83 13.28 -23.38 1.67
C GLU A 83 13.34 -24.74 0.96
#